data_AF-A0AA97DQ99-F1
#
_entry.id   AF-A0AA97DQ99-F1
#
_cell.length_a   1.000
_cell.length_b   1.000
_cell.length_c   1.000
_cell.angle_alpha   90.00
_cell.angle_beta   90.00
_cell.angle_gamma   90.00
#
_symmetry.space_group_name_H-M   'P 1'
#
loop_
_entity.id
_entity.type
_entity.pdbx_description
1 polymer ?
#
loop_
_entity_poly.entity_id
_entity_poly.type
_entity_poly.pdbx_seq_one_letter_code
_entity_poly.pdbx_strand_id
1 'polypeptide(L)'
;MIEPTSPRPDAATAIFNLPDYRVIDTEVLAFGQRRIRVVSTAEAGCPSCGVISTRVHSRRPQGLRDIPVAGPVEVVWAKRRFFCDEYLCPRRTFTEETAQVPRRARSTQRLREALVAAVIGSGRAAAEAAVSFGVSWWLVQRPWIPRR
;
A
#
# COMPACT_ATOMS: atom_id res chain seq x y z
N MET A 1 13.78 14.16 -26.94
CA MET A 1 12.64 14.05 -26.01
C MET A 1 12.16 12.60 -26.09
N ILE A 2 12.76 11.72 -25.29
CA ILE A 2 12.41 10.29 -25.31
C ILE A 2 11.34 10.12 -24.25
N GLU A 3 10.09 10.03 -24.68
CA GLU A 3 9.00 9.60 -23.81
C GLU A 3 9.29 8.15 -23.40
N PRO A 4 9.52 7.86 -22.10
CA PRO A 4 9.76 6.49 -21.69
C PRO A 4 8.48 5.72 -21.98
N THR A 5 8.51 4.86 -23.00
CA THR A 5 7.46 3.88 -23.30
C THR A 5 7.44 2.90 -22.14
N SER A 6 6.75 3.29 -21.08
CA SER A 6 6.47 2.40 -19.96
C SER A 6 5.61 1.28 -20.55
N PRO A 7 6.01 0.00 -20.41
CA PRO A 7 5.16 -1.09 -20.88
C PRO A 7 3.78 -0.92 -20.25
N ARG A 8 2.73 -1.01 -21.08
CA ARG A 8 1.35 -0.91 -20.60
C ARG A 8 1.21 -1.85 -19.39
N PRO A 9 0.73 -1.35 -18.24
CA PRO A 9 0.53 -2.20 -17.08
C PRO A 9 -0.39 -3.36 -17.48
N ASP A 10 -0.15 -4.54 -16.91
CA ASP A 10 -1.05 -5.67 -17.10
C ASP A 10 -2.48 -5.28 -16.66
N ALA A 11 -3.49 -5.96 -17.22
CA ALA A 11 -4.88 -5.60 -16.95
C ALA A 11 -5.25 -5.66 -15.46
N ALA A 12 -4.66 -6.58 -14.69
CA ALA A 12 -4.92 -6.68 -13.26
C ALA A 12 -4.35 -5.47 -12.50
N THR A 13 -3.14 -5.03 -12.84
CA THR A 13 -2.52 -3.80 -12.31
C THR A 13 -3.35 -2.57 -12.68
N ALA A 14 -3.80 -2.46 -13.94
CA ALA A 14 -4.60 -1.33 -14.40
C ALA A 14 -5.96 -1.23 -13.68
N ILE A 15 -6.66 -2.36 -13.50
CA ILE A 15 -7.96 -2.41 -12.81
C ILE A 15 -7.80 -2.09 -11.31
N PHE A 16 -6.70 -2.54 -10.70
CA PHE A 16 -6.50 -2.37 -9.27
C PHE A 16 -6.14 -0.94 -8.86
N ASN A 17 -5.68 -0.09 -9.78
CA ASN A 17 -5.46 1.35 -9.63
C ASN A 17 -4.66 1.75 -8.36
N LEU A 18 -3.63 0.99 -7.99
CA LEU A 18 -2.74 1.30 -6.88
C LEU A 18 -1.40 1.82 -7.44
N PRO A 19 -1.10 3.13 -7.36
CA PRO A 19 0.13 3.70 -7.91
C PRO A 19 1.35 3.24 -7.12
N ASP A 20 2.49 3.08 -7.81
CA ASP A 20 3.78 2.61 -7.26
C ASP A 20 3.78 1.17 -6.75
N TYR A 21 2.80 0.38 -7.20
CA TYR A 21 2.70 -1.05 -6.96
C TYR A 21 2.43 -1.79 -8.26
N ARG A 22 2.92 -3.03 -8.31
CA ARG A 22 2.63 -3.99 -9.37
C ARG A 22 1.96 -5.21 -8.75
N VAL A 23 0.90 -5.70 -9.38
CA VAL A 23 0.28 -6.98 -9.03
C VAL A 23 1.20 -8.12 -9.50
N ILE A 24 1.54 -9.02 -8.59
CA ILE A 24 2.39 -10.18 -8.89
C ILE A 24 1.62 -11.50 -8.90
N ASP A 25 0.47 -11.54 -8.24
CA ASP A 25 -0.35 -12.74 -8.12
C ASP A 25 -1.77 -12.37 -7.64
N THR A 26 -2.74 -13.17 -8.04
CA THR A 26 -4.16 -12.98 -7.71
C THR A 26 -4.81 -14.33 -7.45
N GLU A 27 -5.48 -14.44 -6.31
CA GLU A 27 -6.20 -15.64 -5.90
C GLU A 27 -7.67 -15.29 -5.61
N VAL A 28 -8.61 -16.13 -6.02
CA VAL A 28 -10.00 -16.06 -5.56
C VAL A 28 -10.16 -17.09 -4.44
N LEU A 29 -10.39 -16.61 -3.23
CA LEU A 29 -10.64 -17.41 -2.04
C LEU A 29 -12.12 -17.82 -1.97
N ALA A 30 -12.48 -18.57 -0.92
CA ALA A 30 -13.86 -18.90 -0.62
C ALA A 30 -14.76 -17.65 -0.58
N PHE A 31 -16.04 -17.83 -0.92
CA PHE A 31 -17.05 -16.75 -0.94
C PHE A 31 -16.73 -15.59 -1.89
N GLY A 32 -15.88 -15.80 -2.89
CA GLY A 32 -15.54 -14.79 -3.90
C GLY A 32 -14.62 -13.67 -3.40
N GLN A 33 -14.04 -13.81 -2.21
CA GLN A 33 -13.05 -12.86 -1.70
C GLN A 33 -11.78 -12.94 -2.55
N ARG A 34 -11.30 -11.81 -3.04
CA ARG A 34 -10.06 -11.77 -3.83
C ARG A 34 -8.86 -11.45 -2.95
N ARG A 35 -7.78 -12.19 -3.10
CA ARG A 35 -6.47 -11.85 -2.54
C ARG A 35 -5.56 -11.39 -3.67
N ILE A 36 -5.02 -10.18 -3.53
CA ILE A 36 -4.11 -9.58 -4.51
C ILE A 36 -2.75 -9.42 -3.84
N ARG A 37 -1.72 -10.04 -4.41
CA ARG A 37 -0.35 -9.88 -3.94
C ARG A 37 0.33 -8.81 -4.77
N VAL A 38 0.97 -7.87 -4.09
CA VAL A 38 1.61 -6.71 -4.73
C VAL A 38 3.05 -6.55 -4.28
N VAL A 39 3.88 -5.99 -5.15
CA VAL A 39 5.21 -5.46 -4.83
C VAL A 39 5.23 -3.97 -5.12
N SER A 40 5.97 -3.20 -4.34
CA SER A 40 6.20 -1.80 -4.68
C SER A 40 7.22 -1.69 -5.81
N THR A 41 6.98 -0.76 -6.74
CA THR A 41 7.92 -0.37 -7.79
C THR A 41 8.73 0.87 -7.42
N ALA A 42 8.42 1.50 -6.27
CA ALA A 42 9.15 2.66 -5.79
C ALA A 42 10.59 2.30 -5.38
N GLU A 43 11.47 3.28 -5.57
CA GLU A 43 12.81 3.29 -4.99
C GLU A 43 12.72 3.44 -3.47
N ALA A 44 13.67 2.86 -2.75
CA ALA A 44 13.67 2.84 -1.30
C ALA A 44 14.92 3.52 -0.76
N GLY A 45 14.75 4.71 -0.17
CA GLY A 45 15.79 5.43 0.54
C GLY A 45 15.94 4.94 1.99
N CYS A 46 17.17 4.82 2.46
CA CYS A 46 17.42 4.53 3.88
C CYS A 46 16.92 5.69 4.74
N PRO A 47 16.04 5.48 5.73
CA PRO A 47 15.47 6.58 6.53
C PRO A 47 16.48 7.22 7.49
N SER A 48 17.71 6.69 7.57
CA SER A 48 18.78 7.25 8.41
C SER A 48 19.78 8.12 7.64
N CYS A 49 20.00 7.85 6.35
CA CYS A 49 21.02 8.54 5.55
C CYS A 49 20.53 9.00 4.16
N GLY A 50 19.31 8.66 3.77
CA GLY A 50 18.71 9.02 2.48
C GLY A 50 19.15 8.17 1.29
N VAL A 51 20.24 7.41 1.40
CA VAL A 51 20.78 6.62 0.28
C VAL A 51 19.75 5.63 -0.26
N ILE A 52 19.47 5.75 -1.57
CA ILE A 52 18.62 4.81 -2.30
C ILE A 52 19.36 3.48 -2.36
N SER A 53 18.71 2.43 -1.85
CA SER A 53 19.31 1.10 -1.80
C SER A 53 18.55 0.10 -2.67
N THR A 54 19.30 -0.74 -3.39
CA THR A 54 18.72 -1.71 -4.35
C THR A 54 18.82 -3.15 -3.87
N ARG A 55 19.78 -3.46 -2.98
CA ARG A 55 20.00 -4.81 -2.45
C ARG A 55 18.92 -5.23 -1.47
N VAL A 56 18.08 -6.17 -1.90
CA VAL A 56 17.01 -6.75 -1.07
C VAL A 56 17.58 -7.80 -0.11
N HIS A 57 17.44 -7.57 1.19
CA HIS A 57 17.73 -8.54 2.26
C HIS A 57 16.67 -9.65 2.34
N SER A 58 15.39 -9.27 2.32
CA SER A 58 14.28 -10.23 2.43
C SER A 58 12.97 -9.61 1.98
N ARG A 59 11.98 -10.44 1.64
CA ARG A 59 10.58 -10.00 1.43
C ARG A 59 9.70 -10.61 2.52
N ARG A 60 8.82 -9.80 3.13
CA ARG A 60 7.88 -10.24 4.16
C ARG A 60 6.45 -9.88 3.74
N PRO A 61 5.50 -10.81 3.77
CA PRO A 61 4.12 -10.49 3.46
C PRO A 61 3.54 -9.56 4.53
N GLN A 62 2.82 -8.54 4.11
CA GLN A 62 2.06 -7.65 4.95
C GLN A 62 0.63 -7.52 4.41
N GLY A 63 -0.35 -7.96 5.18
CA GLY A 63 -1.76 -7.68 4.89
C GLY A 63 -2.06 -6.18 5.07
N LEU A 64 -2.80 -5.62 4.12
CA LEU A 64 -3.23 -4.22 4.08
C LEU A 64 -4.74 -4.17 3.93
N ARG A 65 -5.37 -3.28 4.69
CA ARG A 65 -6.74 -2.84 4.41
C ARG A 65 -6.70 -1.88 3.24
N ASP A 66 -7.57 -2.09 2.27
CA ASP A 66 -7.62 -1.28 1.06
C ASP A 66 -9.06 -1.07 0.59
N ILE A 67 -9.25 -0.22 -0.40
CA ILE A 67 -10.56 0.02 -1.03
C ILE A 67 -11.04 -1.29 -1.68
N PRO A 68 -12.30 -1.72 -1.45
CA PRO A 68 -12.90 -2.83 -2.17
C PRO A 68 -12.88 -2.59 -3.69
N VAL A 69 -12.31 -3.53 -4.46
CA VAL A 69 -12.30 -3.48 -5.93
C VAL A 69 -13.07 -4.70 -6.42
N ALA A 70 -14.21 -4.45 -7.08
CA ALA A 70 -15.14 -5.47 -7.56
C ALA A 70 -15.67 -6.43 -6.46
N GLY A 71 -15.65 -6.03 -5.19
CA GLY A 71 -16.04 -6.84 -4.03
C GLY A 71 -14.97 -6.83 -2.92
N PRO A 72 -15.12 -7.68 -1.88
CA PRO A 72 -14.14 -7.80 -0.80
C PRO A 72 -12.75 -8.19 -1.33
N VAL A 73 -11.74 -7.41 -0.94
CA VAL A 73 -10.36 -7.61 -1.38
C VAL A 73 -9.40 -7.64 -0.18
N GLU A 74 -8.50 -8.61 -0.18
CA GLU A 74 -7.35 -8.68 0.71
C GLU A 74 -6.09 -8.32 -0.08
N VAL A 75 -5.40 -7.27 0.33
CA VAL A 75 -4.16 -6.84 -0.32
C VAL A 75 -2.98 -7.33 0.50
N VAL A 76 -2.11 -8.13 -0.11
CA VAL A 76 -0.90 -8.66 0.52
C VAL A 76 0.32 -8.06 -0.13
N TRP A 77 0.96 -7.13 0.56
CA TRP A 77 2.20 -6.53 0.10
C TRP A 77 3.40 -7.42 0.43
N ALA A 78 4.12 -7.87 -0.59
CA ALA A 78 5.41 -8.55 -0.46
C ALA A 78 6.51 -7.52 -0.13
N LYS A 79 6.45 -6.99 1.09
CA LYS A 79 7.25 -5.87 1.57
C LYS A 79 8.74 -6.19 1.63
N ARG A 80 9.55 -5.45 0.89
CA ARG A 80 11.02 -5.58 0.87
C ARG A 80 11.65 -4.99 2.14
N ARG A 81 12.66 -5.69 2.63
CA ARG A 81 13.68 -5.18 3.54
C ARG A 81 14.96 -5.07 2.74
N PHE A 82 15.62 -3.92 2.80
CA PHE A 82 16.85 -3.63 2.09
C PHE A 82 18.05 -3.70 3.03
N PHE A 83 19.21 -4.01 2.46
CA PHE A 83 20.48 -3.56 3.02
C PHE A 83 20.68 -2.09 2.65
N CYS A 84 21.22 -1.30 3.58
CA CYS A 84 21.66 0.05 3.27
C CYS A 84 22.92 -0.04 2.41
N ASP A 85 22.93 0.67 1.28
CA ASP A 85 24.09 0.71 0.39
C ASP A 85 25.18 1.69 0.87
N GLU A 86 24.86 2.57 1.83
CA GLU A 86 25.85 3.37 2.56
C GLU A 86 26.59 2.51 3.62
N TYR A 87 27.89 2.33 3.42
CA TYR A 87 28.76 1.50 4.27
C TYR A 87 28.89 2.06 5.70
N LEU A 88 28.95 3.39 5.85
CA LEU A 88 29.10 4.05 7.15
C LEU A 88 27.77 4.21 7.89
N CYS A 89 26.64 3.83 7.28
CA CYS A 89 25.33 4.00 7.91
C CYS A 89 25.13 2.97 9.04
N PRO A 90 24.90 3.39 10.29
CA PRO A 90 24.73 2.47 11.42
C PRO A 90 23.47 1.60 11.30
N ARG A 91 22.49 2.02 10.48
CA ARG A 91 21.21 1.32 10.32
C ARG A 91 21.36 -0.05 9.66
N ARG A 92 22.30 -0.21 8.73
CA ARG A 92 22.63 -1.42 7.93
C ARG A 92 21.51 -2.07 7.13
N THR A 93 20.28 -2.12 7.65
CA THR A 93 19.08 -2.63 6.97
C THR A 93 17.88 -1.78 7.33
N PHE A 94 16.94 -1.66 6.40
CA PHE A 94 15.69 -0.95 6.65
C PHE A 94 14.54 -1.59 5.89
N THR A 95 13.32 -1.39 6.39
CA THR A 95 12.11 -1.84 5.69
C THR A 95 11.66 -0.74 4.75
N GLU A 96 11.23 -1.12 3.56
CA GLU A 96 10.64 -0.18 2.61
C GLU A 96 9.37 0.48 3.16
N GLU A 97 9.11 1.68 2.67
CA GLU A 97 7.88 2.42 2.89
C GLU A 97 7.49 3.11 1.58
N THR A 98 6.22 3.46 1.44
CA THR A 98 5.69 4.13 0.24
C THR A 98 4.72 5.22 0.67
N ALA A 99 4.37 6.14 -0.24
CA ALA A 99 3.33 7.12 0.02
C ALA A 99 1.99 6.47 0.39
N GLN A 100 1.64 5.35 -0.26
CA GLN A 100 0.42 4.60 0.05
C GLN A 100 0.48 3.85 1.38
N VAL A 101 1.67 3.40 1.81
CA VAL A 101 1.83 2.61 3.03
C VAL A 101 3.07 3.11 3.78
N PRO A 102 2.93 4.19 4.56
CA PRO A 102 4.02 4.73 5.36
C PRO A 102 4.40 3.77 6.49
N ARG A 103 5.49 4.08 7.19
CA ARG A 103 5.98 3.26 8.30
C ARG A 103 4.88 2.88 9.30
N ARG A 104 4.80 1.58 9.63
CA ARG A 104 3.81 0.97 10.54
C ARG A 104 2.34 1.07 10.08
N ALA A 105 2.04 1.61 8.90
CA ALA A 105 0.68 1.59 8.38
C ALA A 105 0.21 0.16 8.11
N ARG A 106 -1.08 -0.10 8.36
CA ARG A 106 -1.79 -1.36 8.08
C ARG A 106 -2.95 -1.17 7.09
N SER A 107 -3.05 0.02 6.51
CA SER A 107 -4.06 0.44 5.55
C SER A 107 -3.38 1.29 4.48
N THR A 108 -3.85 1.19 3.24
CA THR A 108 -3.42 2.09 2.16
C THR A 108 -3.90 3.52 2.43
N GLN A 109 -3.15 4.51 1.95
CA GLN A 109 -3.49 5.91 2.09
C GLN A 109 -4.76 6.25 1.29
N ARG A 110 -4.90 5.69 0.08
CA ARG A 110 -6.13 5.84 -0.72
C ARG A 110 -7.40 5.39 0.02
N LEU A 111 -7.34 4.32 0.82
CA LEU A 111 -8.49 3.90 1.65
C LEU A 111 -8.83 4.97 2.70
N ARG A 112 -7.82 5.59 3.31
CA ARG A 112 -8.02 6.65 4.30
C ARG A 112 -8.67 7.86 3.67
N GLU A 113 -8.17 8.26 2.52
CA GLU A 113 -8.70 9.38 1.73
C GLU A 113 -10.14 9.11 1.31
N ALA A 114 -10.46 7.88 0.88
CA ALA A 114 -11.82 7.48 0.54
C ALA A 114 -12.77 7.51 1.76
N LEU A 115 -12.30 7.10 2.94
CA LEU A 115 -13.07 7.19 4.18
C LEU A 115 -13.34 8.64 4.60
N VAL A 116 -12.31 9.50 4.50
CA VAL A 116 -12.44 10.94 4.75
C VAL A 116 -13.42 11.58 3.77
N ALA A 117 -13.30 11.27 2.48
CA ALA A 117 -14.22 11.77 1.46
C ALA A 117 -15.66 11.33 1.73
N ALA A 118 -15.88 10.08 2.13
CA ALA A 118 -17.22 9.58 2.45
C ALA A 118 -17.85 10.28 3.68
N VAL A 119 -17.09 10.40 4.77
CA VAL A 119 -17.63 10.93 6.04
C VAL A 119 -17.68 12.46 6.05
N ILE A 120 -16.57 13.11 5.71
CA ILE A 120 -16.44 14.57 5.76
C ILE A 120 -16.94 15.19 4.45
N GLY A 121 -16.50 14.66 3.31
CA GLY A 121 -16.86 15.22 2.00
C GLY A 121 -18.33 14.99 1.61
N SER A 122 -18.89 13.83 1.93
CA SER A 122 -20.26 13.45 1.56
C SER A 122 -21.23 13.38 2.74
N GLY A 123 -20.78 13.61 3.98
CA GLY A 123 -21.65 13.59 5.16
C GLY A 123 -22.18 12.21 5.56
N ARG A 124 -21.63 11.11 5.02
CA ARG A 124 -22.09 9.75 5.35
C ARG A 124 -21.79 9.41 6.80
N ALA A 125 -22.68 8.64 7.43
CA ALA A 125 -22.45 8.17 8.78
C ALA A 125 -21.18 7.30 8.84
N ALA A 126 -20.35 7.47 9.87
CA ALA A 126 -19.10 6.71 10.01
C ALA A 126 -19.33 5.18 10.00
N ALA A 127 -20.46 4.71 10.55
CA ALA A 127 -20.86 3.30 10.51
C ALA A 127 -21.20 2.82 9.09
N GLU A 128 -21.93 3.63 8.32
CA GLU A 128 -22.27 3.32 6.92
C GLU A 128 -21.02 3.25 6.04
N ALA A 129 -20.09 4.20 6.23
CA ALA A 129 -18.80 4.20 5.55
C ALA A 129 -17.98 2.95 5.93
N ALA A 130 -17.92 2.60 7.22
CA ALA A 130 -17.21 1.41 7.69
C ALA A 130 -17.70 0.13 7.00
N VAL A 131 -19.02 -0.06 6.91
CA VAL A 131 -19.64 -1.21 6.22
C VAL A 131 -19.31 -1.19 4.73
N SER A 132 -19.46 -0.05 4.06
CA SER A 132 -19.25 0.07 2.61
C SER A 132 -17.81 -0.24 2.19
N PHE A 133 -16.83 0.11 3.03
CA PHE A 133 -15.41 -0.16 2.78
C PHE A 133 -14.93 -1.48 3.41
N GLY A 134 -15.79 -2.24 4.10
CA GLY A 134 -15.41 -3.50 4.76
C GLY A 134 -14.37 -3.32 5.88
N VAL A 135 -14.42 -2.19 6.60
CA VAL A 135 -13.49 -1.86 7.69
C VAL A 135 -14.21 -1.75 9.03
N SER A 136 -13.47 -1.84 10.13
CA SER A 136 -14.07 -1.59 11.44
C SER A 136 -14.36 -0.11 11.61
N TRP A 137 -15.43 0.20 12.35
CA TRP A 137 -15.80 1.57 12.71
C TRP A 137 -14.64 2.34 13.39
N TRP A 138 -13.83 1.67 14.22
CA TRP A 138 -12.63 2.24 14.84
C TRP A 138 -11.58 2.74 13.85
N LEU A 139 -11.47 2.12 12.66
CA LEU A 139 -10.56 2.60 11.62
C LEU A 139 -11.03 3.95 11.08
N VAL A 140 -12.35 4.14 10.95
CA VAL A 140 -12.98 5.36 10.42
C VAL A 140 -12.83 6.53 11.39
N GLN A 141 -13.00 6.28 12.69
CA GLN A 141 -12.89 7.30 13.75
C GLN A 141 -11.46 7.66 14.15
N ARG A 142 -10.47 6.88 13.70
CA ARG A 142 -9.10 7.08 14.14
C ARG A 142 -8.59 8.43 13.63
N PRO A 143 -7.97 9.26 14.47
CA PRO A 143 -7.49 10.57 14.03
C PRO A 143 -6.47 10.38 12.90
N TRP A 144 -6.80 10.96 11.74
CA TRP A 144 -6.01 10.91 10.52
C TRP A 144 -4.86 11.92 10.59
N ILE A 145 -3.97 11.75 11.56
CA ILE A 145 -2.80 12.62 11.72
C ILE A 145 -1.70 12.08 10.78
N PRO A 146 -1.24 12.87 9.79
CA PRO A 146 -0.04 12.52 9.04
C PRO A 146 1.11 12.45 10.03
N ARG A 147 1.65 11.24 10.28
CA ARG A 147 2.88 11.12 11.04
C ARG A 147 4.03 11.46 10.10
N ARG A 148 4.55 12.68 10.25
CA ARG A 148 5.84 13.11 9.66
C ARG A 148 6.96 12.22 10.19
#